data_AF-A0A182UVS7-F1
#
_entry.id   AF-A0A182UVS7-F1
#
_cell.length_a   1.000
_cell.length_b   1.000
_cell.length_c   1.000
_cell.angle_alpha   90.00
_cell.angle_beta   90.00
_cell.angle_gamma   90.00
#
_symmetry.space_group_name_H-M   'P 1'
#
loop_
_entity.id
_entity.type
_entity.pdbx_description
1 polymer ?
#
loop_
_entity_poly.entity_id
_entity_poly.type
_entity_poly.pdbx_seq_one_letter_code
_entity_poly.pdbx_strand_id
1 'polypeptide(L)'
;MVNDMETDIGTPVDDYGVLKGDLVFIRNNENLMQAIDQIQETLASVNREYEKYPNFTAEEKVRFDTLCAFCVNSLFWMHEKMLGRPNTVMDDIKADLDRVREAMKRLQTIHENLTKRPRLDQPAAQRFVRAGLYDANNTESDKQNDAPPNKKKRREKKAEPE
;
A
#
# COMPACT_ATOMS: atom_id res chain seq x y z
N MET A 1 49.37 -1.43 -6.75
CA MET A 1 49.21 -2.18 -8.00
C MET A 1 47.76 -2.63 -8.06
N VAL A 2 46.89 -1.73 -8.51
CA VAL A 2 45.50 -2.04 -8.82
C VAL A 2 45.56 -2.44 -10.29
N ASN A 3 45.42 -3.74 -10.57
CA ASN A 3 45.31 -4.17 -11.95
C ASN A 3 43.95 -3.70 -12.46
N ASP A 4 44.01 -2.79 -13.43
CA ASP A 4 42.92 -2.40 -14.29
C ASP A 4 42.36 -3.66 -14.96
N MET A 5 41.23 -4.14 -14.44
CA MET A 5 40.37 -5.06 -15.17
C MET A 5 39.45 -4.17 -16.01
N GLU A 6 39.99 -3.64 -17.10
CA GLU A 6 39.21 -3.11 -18.22
C GLU A 6 38.23 -4.19 -18.63
N THR A 7 36.97 -4.02 -18.22
CA THR A 7 35.86 -4.71 -18.84
C THR A 7 35.58 -3.96 -20.12
N ASP A 8 36.18 -4.46 -21.21
CA ASP A 8 35.76 -4.18 -22.57
C ASP A 8 34.30 -4.63 -22.73
N ILE A 9 33.37 -3.74 -22.37
CA ILE A 9 31.94 -3.90 -22.70
C ILE A 9 31.77 -3.31 -24.10
N GLY A 10 32.47 -3.89 -25.08
CA GLY A 10 32.00 -3.87 -26.45
C GLY A 10 30.63 -4.54 -26.44
N THR A 11 29.58 -3.77 -26.72
CA THR A 11 28.24 -4.33 -26.92
C THR A 11 28.36 -5.51 -27.89
N PRO A 12 28.06 -6.75 -27.47
CA PRO A 12 27.98 -7.84 -28.41
C PRO A 12 26.87 -7.43 -29.39
N VAL A 13 27.20 -7.29 -30.67
CA VAL A 13 26.17 -7.45 -31.69
C VAL A 13 25.68 -8.88 -31.45
N ASP A 14 24.50 -9.05 -30.86
CA ASP A 14 23.99 -10.35 -30.40
C ASP A 14 24.01 -11.36 -31.54
N ASP A 15 25.13 -12.06 -31.67
CA ASP A 15 25.30 -13.12 -32.64
C ASP A 15 24.63 -14.34 -32.05
N TYR A 16 23.32 -14.45 -32.30
CA TYR A 16 22.51 -15.60 -31.92
C TYR A 16 22.99 -16.92 -32.56
N GLY A 17 24.04 -16.91 -33.39
CA GLY A 17 24.66 -18.10 -33.97
C GLY A 17 23.67 -18.98 -34.71
N VAL A 18 23.55 -20.23 -34.26
CA VAL A 18 22.59 -21.21 -34.80
C VAL A 18 21.12 -20.82 -34.55
N LEU A 19 20.86 -19.93 -33.59
CA LEU A 19 19.52 -19.43 -33.24
C LEU A 19 19.14 -18.16 -34.03
N LYS A 20 19.98 -17.66 -34.94
CA LYS A 20 19.66 -16.50 -35.80
C LYS A 20 18.34 -16.63 -36.56
N GLY A 21 17.91 -17.86 -36.87
CA GLY A 21 16.65 -18.14 -37.56
C GLY A 21 15.43 -18.20 -36.64
N ASP A 22 15.60 -18.29 -35.33
CA ASP A 22 14.49 -18.39 -34.37
C ASP A 22 14.08 -17.00 -33.87
N LEU A 23 13.20 -16.37 -34.63
CA LEU A 23 12.68 -15.02 -34.34
C LEU A 23 11.88 -14.96 -33.02
N VAL A 24 11.28 -16.07 -32.59
CA VAL A 24 10.51 -16.12 -31.35
C VAL A 24 11.46 -16.08 -30.15
N PHE A 25 12.51 -16.88 -30.21
CA PHE A 25 13.56 -16.87 -29.20
C PHE A 25 14.22 -15.50 -29.07
N ILE A 26 14.66 -14.92 -30.20
CA ILE A 26 15.34 -13.61 -30.24
C ILE A 26 14.45 -12.54 -29.59
N ARG A 27 13.19 -12.45 -30.01
CA ARG A 27 12.24 -11.47 -29.44
C ARG A 27 12.05 -11.67 -27.94
N ASN A 28 11.91 -12.91 -27.48
CA ASN A 28 11.74 -13.19 -26.05
C ASN A 28 12.99 -12.81 -25.25
N ASN A 29 14.17 -13.04 -25.80
CA ASN A 29 15.44 -12.64 -25.20
C ASN A 29 15.57 -11.12 -25.11
N GLU A 30 15.30 -10.40 -26.20
CA GLU A 30 15.32 -8.93 -26.23
C GLU A 30 14.33 -8.33 -25.21
N ASN A 31 13.11 -8.87 -25.14
CA ASN A 31 12.12 -8.45 -24.16
C ASN A 31 12.60 -8.70 -22.72
N LEU A 32 13.26 -9.84 -22.47
CA LEU A 32 13.80 -10.16 -21.16
C LEU A 32 14.92 -9.17 -20.77
N MET A 33 15.84 -8.88 -21.69
CA MET A 33 16.91 -7.91 -21.47
C MET A 33 16.35 -6.53 -21.15
N GLN A 34 15.38 -6.05 -21.95
CA GLN A 34 14.72 -4.78 -21.70
C GLN A 34 14.00 -4.74 -20.35
N ALA A 35 13.34 -5.85 -19.96
CA ALA A 35 12.69 -5.95 -18.65
C ALA A 35 13.70 -5.90 -17.50
N ILE A 36 14.86 -6.54 -17.65
CA ILE A 36 15.94 -6.51 -16.66
C ILE A 36 16.46 -5.07 -16.48
N ASP A 37 16.67 -4.34 -17.57
CA ASP A 37 17.11 -2.93 -17.52
C ASP A 37 16.10 -2.04 -16.78
N GLN A 38 14.81 -2.21 -17.07
CA GLN A 38 13.74 -1.48 -16.38
C GLN A 38 13.67 -1.81 -14.89
N ILE A 39 13.86 -3.09 -14.53
CA ILE A 39 13.93 -3.51 -13.13
C ILE A 39 15.12 -2.86 -12.44
N GLN A 40 16.29 -2.82 -13.09
CA GLN A 40 17.49 -2.21 -12.55
C GLN A 40 17.31 -0.70 -12.30
N GLU A 41 16.70 0.02 -13.23
CA GLU A 41 16.37 1.45 -13.06
C GLU A 41 15.37 1.68 -11.90
N THR A 42 14.38 0.81 -11.79
CA THR A 42 13.40 0.85 -10.70
C THR A 42 14.08 0.61 -9.35
N LEU A 43 14.94 -0.41 -9.25
CA LEU A 43 15.69 -0.69 -8.01
C LEU A 43 16.66 0.43 -7.64
N ALA A 44 17.30 1.08 -8.61
CA ALA A 44 18.10 2.28 -8.36
C ALA A 44 17.26 3.41 -7.77
N SER A 45 16.02 3.57 -8.21
CA SER A 45 15.07 4.54 -7.66
C SER A 45 14.63 4.18 -6.24
N VAL A 46 14.31 2.91 -5.98
CA VAL A 46 13.99 2.40 -4.64
C VAL A 46 15.14 2.63 -3.66
N ASN A 47 16.39 2.39 -4.07
CA ASN A 47 17.57 2.63 -3.24
C ASN A 47 17.76 4.13 -2.92
N ARG A 48 17.50 5.03 -3.87
CA ARG A 48 17.52 6.48 -3.61
C ARG A 48 16.41 6.90 -2.65
N GLU A 49 15.22 6.31 -2.77
CA GLU A 49 14.10 6.61 -1.86
C GLU A 49 14.33 6.11 -0.43
N TYR A 50 15.13 5.05 -0.26
CA TYR A 50 15.49 4.55 1.06
C TYR A 50 16.18 5.61 1.95
N GLU A 51 16.89 6.58 1.37
CA GLU A 51 17.46 7.72 2.11
C GLU A 51 16.38 8.54 2.84
N LYS A 52 15.16 8.56 2.31
CA LYS A 52 14.00 9.26 2.89
C LYS A 52 13.18 8.39 3.82
N TYR A 53 13.48 7.08 3.92
CA TYR A 53 12.75 6.12 4.75
C TYR A 53 12.54 6.58 6.21
N PRO A 54 13.53 7.21 6.89
CA PRO A 54 13.31 7.71 8.26
C PRO A 54 12.11 8.66 8.38
N ASN A 55 11.88 9.46 7.33
CA ASN A 55 10.87 10.52 7.27
C ASN A 55 9.49 10.01 6.82
N PHE A 56 9.37 8.74 6.43
CA PHE A 56 8.10 8.15 6.03
C PHE A 56 7.13 8.03 7.21
N THR A 57 5.85 8.22 6.92
CA THR A 57 4.76 7.83 7.81
C THR A 57 4.78 6.32 8.05
N ALA A 58 4.13 5.86 9.13
CA ALA A 58 4.06 4.44 9.41
C ALA A 58 3.44 3.63 8.25
N GLU A 59 2.43 4.19 7.58
CA GLU A 59 1.80 3.55 6.42
C GLU A 59 2.76 3.43 5.23
N GLU A 60 3.51 4.49 4.92
CA GLU A 60 4.50 4.50 3.84
C GLU A 60 5.65 3.52 4.11
N LYS A 61 6.12 3.43 5.37
CA LYS A 61 7.13 2.44 5.77
C LYS A 61 6.67 1.02 5.50
N VAL A 62 5.45 0.68 5.93
CA VAL A 62 4.88 -0.65 5.70
C VAL A 62 4.70 -0.95 4.21
N ARG A 63 4.26 0.02 3.41
CA ARG A 63 4.19 -0.14 1.93
C ARG A 63 5.55 -0.39 1.33
N PHE A 64 6.55 0.40 1.71
CA PHE A 64 7.92 0.28 1.21
C PHE A 64 8.53 -1.07 1.58
N ASP A 65 8.41 -1.51 2.84
CA ASP A 65 8.94 -2.79 3.29
C ASP A 65 8.26 -3.96 2.56
N THR A 66 6.94 -3.86 2.34
CA THR A 66 6.18 -4.88 1.61
C THR A 66 6.59 -4.94 0.13
N LEU A 67 6.89 -3.79 -0.49
CA LEU A 67 7.44 -3.72 -1.84
C LEU A 67 8.82 -4.38 -1.90
N CYS A 68 9.72 -4.07 -0.97
CA CYS A 68 11.06 -4.67 -0.92
C CYS A 68 10.99 -6.20 -0.77
N ALA A 69 10.13 -6.71 0.12
CA ALA A 69 9.92 -8.15 0.28
C ALA A 69 9.39 -8.81 -1.00
N PHE A 70 8.46 -8.16 -1.70
CA PHE A 70 7.96 -8.63 -2.99
C PHE A 70 9.06 -8.68 -4.06
N CYS A 71 9.87 -7.62 -4.17
CA CYS A 71 10.96 -7.53 -5.13
C CYS A 71 11.98 -8.64 -4.92
N VAL A 72 12.45 -8.84 -3.69
CA VAL A 72 13.45 -9.88 -3.37
C VAL A 72 12.93 -11.27 -3.73
N ASN A 73 11.71 -11.61 -3.30
CA ASN A 73 11.12 -12.92 -3.59
C ASN A 73 10.87 -13.14 -5.08
N SER A 74 10.42 -12.11 -5.80
CA SER A 74 10.16 -12.20 -7.24
C SER A 74 11.45 -12.32 -8.06
N LEU A 75 12.48 -11.55 -7.71
CA LEU A 75 13.80 -11.62 -8.34
C LEU A 75 14.46 -12.98 -8.10
N PHE A 76 14.35 -13.50 -6.88
CA PHE A 76 14.83 -14.84 -6.57
C PHE A 76 14.09 -15.88 -7.41
N TRP A 77 12.76 -15.81 -7.50
CA TRP A 77 11.99 -16.71 -8.36
C TRP A 77 12.42 -16.67 -9.83
N MET A 78 12.63 -15.45 -10.39
CA MET A 78 13.10 -15.28 -11.77
C MET A 78 14.50 -15.87 -11.98
N HIS A 79 15.43 -15.62 -11.05
CA HIS A 79 16.77 -16.17 -11.08
C HIS A 79 16.76 -17.70 -11.11
N GLU A 80 15.99 -18.33 -10.21
CA GLU A 80 15.87 -19.78 -10.12
C GLU A 80 15.23 -20.39 -11.36
N LYS A 81 14.27 -19.67 -11.98
CA LYS A 81 13.67 -20.02 -13.27
C LYS A 81 14.67 -19.98 -14.41
N MET A 82 15.52 -18.94 -14.48
CA MET A 82 16.54 -18.80 -15.53
C MET A 82 17.62 -19.89 -15.42
N LEU A 83 17.96 -20.32 -14.21
CA LEU A 83 18.89 -21.43 -13.99
C LEU A 83 18.30 -22.82 -14.28
N GLY A 84 16.99 -22.91 -14.59
CA GLY A 84 16.33 -24.18 -14.89
C GLY A 84 16.21 -25.13 -13.69
N ARG A 85 16.15 -24.59 -12.46
CA ARG A 85 16.05 -25.42 -11.25
C ARG A 85 14.74 -26.21 -11.16
N PRO A 86 14.70 -27.33 -10.40
CA PRO A 86 13.50 -28.14 -10.25
C PRO A 86 12.36 -27.41 -9.54
N ASN A 87 11.12 -27.80 -9.85
CA ASN A 87 9.90 -27.12 -9.39
C ASN A 87 9.71 -27.10 -7.86
N THR A 88 10.38 -27.98 -7.10
CA THR A 88 10.26 -28.03 -5.63
C THR A 88 10.72 -26.73 -4.97
N VAL A 89 11.82 -26.14 -5.44
CA VAL A 89 12.32 -24.84 -4.94
C VAL A 89 11.33 -23.71 -5.27
N MET A 90 10.59 -23.83 -6.37
CA MET A 90 9.64 -22.81 -6.78
C MET A 90 8.37 -22.79 -5.94
N ASP A 91 7.96 -23.93 -5.37
CA ASP A 91 6.75 -24.02 -4.58
C ASP A 91 6.92 -23.32 -3.22
N ASP A 92 8.12 -23.40 -2.62
CA ASP A 92 8.46 -22.63 -1.41
C ASP A 92 8.43 -21.12 -1.68
N ILE A 93 9.03 -20.68 -2.80
CA ILE A 93 9.05 -19.26 -3.18
C ILE A 93 7.63 -18.74 -3.49
N LYS A 94 6.78 -19.57 -4.09
CA LYS A 94 5.36 -19.22 -4.31
C LYS A 94 4.63 -19.01 -2.99
N ALA A 95 4.87 -19.87 -1.99
CA ALA A 95 4.27 -19.70 -0.68
C ALA A 95 4.68 -18.35 -0.04
N ASP A 96 5.94 -17.96 -0.17
CA ASP A 96 6.41 -16.65 0.32
C ASP A 96 5.82 -15.48 -0.47
N LEU A 97 5.68 -15.59 -1.80
CA LEU A 97 4.97 -14.59 -2.61
C LEU A 97 3.49 -14.47 -2.21
N ASP A 98 2.84 -15.58 -1.86
CA ASP A 98 1.44 -15.58 -1.40
C ASP A 98 1.30 -14.89 -0.04
N ARG A 99 2.26 -15.10 0.87
CA ARG A 99 2.33 -14.37 2.15
C ARG A 99 2.50 -12.87 1.96
N VAL A 100 3.39 -12.45 1.05
CA VAL A 100 3.55 -11.04 0.71
C VAL A 100 2.27 -10.45 0.12
N ARG A 101 1.58 -11.21 -0.75
CA ARG A 101 0.29 -10.80 -1.32
C ARG A 101 -0.77 -10.62 -0.25
N GLU A 102 -0.83 -11.50 0.75
CA GLU A 102 -1.75 -11.37 1.87
C GLU A 102 -1.45 -10.11 2.70
N ALA A 103 -0.18 -9.81 2.95
CA ALA A 103 0.23 -8.58 3.62
C ALA A 103 -0.20 -7.32 2.84
N MET A 104 -0.03 -7.30 1.51
CA MET A 104 -0.50 -6.21 0.66
C MET A 104 -2.03 -6.03 0.71
N LYS A 105 -2.80 -7.12 0.66
CA LYS A 105 -4.26 -7.08 0.79
C LYS A 105 -4.67 -6.50 2.14
N ARG A 106 -4.03 -6.95 3.23
CA ARG A 106 -4.30 -6.43 4.56
C ARG A 106 -4.01 -4.93 4.63
N LEU A 107 -2.90 -4.47 4.08
CA LEU A 107 -2.54 -3.05 4.03
C LEU A 107 -3.60 -2.23 3.27
N GLN A 108 -4.07 -2.74 2.13
CA GLN A 108 -5.15 -2.11 1.37
C GLN A 108 -6.43 -2.01 2.20
N THR A 109 -6.85 -3.09 2.89
CA THR A 109 -8.06 -3.03 3.72
C THR A 109 -7.94 -2.02 4.85
N ILE A 110 -6.75 -1.86 5.46
CA ILE A 110 -6.51 -0.85 6.49
C ILE A 110 -6.64 0.55 5.91
N HIS A 111 -6.03 0.80 4.75
CA HIS A 111 -6.11 2.09 4.06
C HIS A 111 -7.56 2.45 3.69
N GLU A 112 -8.31 1.50 3.14
CA GLU A 112 -9.72 1.69 2.77
C GLU A 112 -10.60 1.95 3.98
N ASN A 113 -10.38 1.22 5.07
CA ASN A 113 -11.07 1.46 6.33
C ASN A 113 -10.79 2.84 6.92
N LEU A 114 -9.59 3.37 6.72
CA LEU A 114 -9.20 4.68 7.25
C LEU A 114 -9.73 5.83 6.40
N THR A 115 -9.67 5.71 5.07
CA THR A 115 -9.93 6.80 4.12
C THR A 115 -11.35 6.79 3.56
N LYS A 116 -11.89 5.61 3.19
CA LYS A 116 -13.14 5.51 2.44
C LYS A 116 -14.35 5.21 3.32
N ARG A 117 -14.15 4.64 4.51
CA ARG A 117 -15.26 4.22 5.38
C ARG A 117 -15.97 5.45 5.98
N PRO A 118 -17.29 5.61 5.78
CA PRO A 118 -18.04 6.68 6.43
C PRO A 118 -18.00 6.48 7.95
N ARG A 119 -17.64 7.53 8.68
CA ARG A 119 -17.65 7.50 10.15
C ARG A 119 -19.04 7.80 10.65
N LEU A 120 -19.56 6.94 11.53
CA LEU A 120 -20.83 7.18 12.20
C LEU A 120 -20.68 8.39 13.13
N ASP A 121 -21.61 9.33 13.01
CA ASP A 121 -21.75 10.42 13.96
C ASP A 121 -22.29 9.87 15.29
N GLN A 122 -21.37 9.52 16.20
CA GLN A 122 -21.68 8.93 17.50
C GLN A 122 -22.67 9.77 18.33
N PRO A 123 -22.51 11.10 18.48
CA PRO A 123 -23.48 11.88 19.24
C PRO A 123 -24.86 11.93 18.56
N ALA A 124 -24.95 11.94 17.22
CA ALA A 124 -26.25 11.84 16.56
C ALA A 124 -26.90 10.46 16.78
N ALA A 125 -26.14 9.37 16.67
CA ALA A 125 -26.62 8.02 16.94
C ALA A 125 -27.12 7.87 18.39
N GLN A 126 -26.39 8.41 19.37
CA GLN A 126 -26.83 8.41 20.78
C GLN A 126 -28.16 9.12 20.97
N ARG A 127 -28.37 10.27 20.28
CA ARG A 127 -29.65 11.00 20.33
C ARG A 127 -30.79 10.17 19.74
N PHE A 128 -30.57 9.49 18.61
CA PHE A 128 -31.58 8.62 18.00
C PHE A 128 -31.93 7.44 18.91
N VAL A 129 -30.94 6.81 19.52
CA VAL A 129 -31.16 5.69 20.46
C VAL A 129 -31.92 6.15 21.70
N ARG A 130 -31.54 7.27 22.31
CA ARG A 130 -32.24 7.81 23.47
C ARG A 130 -33.67 8.23 23.16
N ALA A 131 -33.90 8.87 22.02
CA ALA A 131 -35.25 9.23 21.59
C ALA A 131 -36.11 8.00 21.31
N GLY A 132 -35.53 6.93 20.76
CA GLY A 132 -36.25 5.67 20.48
C GLY A 132 -36.56 4.84 21.74
N LEU A 133 -35.75 4.96 22.80
CA LEU A 133 -35.96 4.30 24.10
C LEU A 133 -36.71 5.16 25.13
N TYR A 134 -37.19 6.33 24.71
CA TYR A 134 -37.91 7.24 25.59
C TYR A 134 -39.29 6.66 25.97
N ASP A 135 -39.46 6.31 27.25
CA ASP A 135 -40.74 5.93 27.84
C ASP A 135 -41.26 7.07 28.71
N ALA A 136 -42.42 7.64 28.33
CA ALA A 136 -43.06 8.75 29.02
C ALA A 136 -43.42 8.40 30.49
N ASN A 137 -43.55 7.12 30.82
CA ASN A 137 -43.89 6.65 32.16
C ASN A 137 -42.67 6.57 33.11
N ASN A 138 -41.45 6.75 32.60
CA ASN A 138 -40.19 6.57 33.36
C ASN A 138 -39.41 7.90 33.53
N THR A 139 -40.14 9.01 33.64
CA THR A 139 -39.61 10.39 33.53
C THR A 139 -38.92 10.93 34.80
N GLU A 140 -38.84 10.15 35.88
CA GLU A 140 -38.23 10.60 37.14
C GLU A 140 -36.71 10.38 37.20
N SER A 141 -36.16 9.43 36.44
CA SER A 141 -34.73 9.10 36.46
C SER A 141 -33.87 9.89 35.48
N ASP A 142 -34.47 10.48 34.43
CA ASP A 142 -33.72 11.08 33.30
C ASP A 142 -33.51 12.61 33.41
N LYS A 143 -34.03 13.24 34.47
CA LYS A 143 -33.98 14.72 34.65
C LYS A 143 -32.66 15.26 35.22
N GLN A 144 -31.73 14.42 35.66
CA GLN A 144 -30.55 14.89 36.39
C GLN A 144 -29.33 15.25 35.53
N ASN A 145 -29.26 14.87 34.24
CA ASN A 145 -28.01 15.03 33.48
C ASN A 145 -28.07 15.81 32.15
N ASP A 146 -29.22 16.29 31.68
CA ASP A 146 -29.31 16.85 30.31
C ASP A 146 -30.10 18.16 30.21
N ALA A 147 -29.40 19.26 30.47
CA ALA A 147 -29.80 20.55 29.89
C ALA A 147 -29.24 20.67 28.45
N PRO A 148 -30.05 21.02 27.44
CA PRO A 148 -29.52 21.29 26.10
C PRO A 148 -28.67 22.56 26.13
N PRO A 149 -27.47 22.61 25.54
CA PRO A 149 -26.75 23.86 25.41
C PRO A 149 -27.50 24.72 24.38
N ASN A 150 -27.98 25.87 24.86
CA ASN A 150 -28.38 27.03 24.05
C ASN A 150 -29.81 27.07 23.49
N LYS A 151 -30.82 27.23 24.36
CA LYS A 151 -32.00 28.03 24.00
C LYS A 151 -31.61 29.51 24.08
N LYS A 152 -31.16 30.11 22.97
CA LYS A 152 -31.02 31.58 22.85
C LYS A 152 -32.39 32.22 23.11
N LYS A 153 -32.56 32.82 24.29
CA LYS A 153 -33.68 33.72 24.60
C LYS A 153 -33.65 34.88 23.60
N ARG A 154 -34.61 34.91 22.67
CA ARG A 154 -34.89 36.06 21.81
C ARG A 154 -35.25 37.24 22.73
N ARG A 155 -34.33 38.19 22.90
CA ARG A 155 -34.57 39.43 23.64
C ARG A 155 -35.62 40.25 22.88
N GLU A 156 -36.79 40.40 23.48
CA GLU A 156 -37.77 41.40 23.05
C GLU A 156 -37.20 42.80 23.32
N LYS A 157 -37.18 43.65 22.30
CA LYS A 157 -36.76 45.06 22.42
C LYS A 157 -37.82 45.78 23.26
N LYS A 158 -37.43 46.34 24.41
CA LYS A 158 -38.23 47.32 25.15
C LYS A 158 -38.42 48.55 24.27
N ALA A 159 -39.67 48.98 24.10
CA ALA A 159 -40.00 50.32 23.65
C ALA A 159 -39.69 51.31 24.80
N GLU A 160 -38.99 52.40 24.49
CA GLU A 160 -38.83 53.56 25.38
C GLU A 160 -40.14 54.37 25.39
N PRO A 161 -40.59 54.87 26.54
CA PRO A 161 -41.61 55.90 26.60
C PRO A 161 -40.96 57.30 26.63
N GLU A 162 -41.51 58.16 25.77
CA GLU A 162 -41.49 59.64 25.68
C GLU A 162 -40.16 60.41 25.77
#